data_AF-A0A1Z4EKX9-F1
#
_entry.id   AF-A0A1Z4EKX9-F1
#
_cell.length_a   1.000
_cell.length_b   1.000
_cell.length_c   1.000
_cell.angle_alpha   90.00
_cell.angle_beta   90.00
_cell.angle_gamma   90.00
#
_symmetry.space_group_name_H-M   'P 1'
#
loop_
_entity.id
_entity.type
_entity.pdbx_description
1 polymer ?
#
loop_
_entity_poly.entity_id
_entity_poly.type
_entity_poly.pdbx_seq_one_letter_code
_entity_poly.pdbx_strand_id
1 'polypeptide(L)'
;MAQGKRRRSHRSSVVAAGLTGPPTVSCLHSASHRPAPGVETHPPNRHDSASIWSRRRVLLLNSTYEPLTALPMRRAIVMVICGKADVVHADPGGPIIHAATTSITVPSVIQLRSYVRVPYRARVPMTRAALMHRDRFSCAYCGAKADTVDHVVPRSRGGDHSWENCVACCSTCNHRKGDKLLSELGWALRRAPVPPTGQHWRLLSTVKEMDPAWVRYLGEGAA
;
A
#
# COMPACT_ATOMS: atom_id res chain seq x y z
N MET A 1 -33.48 -33.14 -39.41
CA MET A 1 -34.73 -32.62 -40.01
C MET A 1 -34.99 -31.22 -39.49
N ALA A 2 -35.47 -30.31 -40.35
CA ALA A 2 -36.10 -28.99 -40.06
C ALA A 2 -35.34 -28.01 -39.12
N GLN A 3 -34.96 -26.78 -39.52
CA GLN A 3 -35.81 -25.65 -39.95
C GLN A 3 -36.90 -25.31 -38.90
N GLY A 4 -36.96 -24.14 -38.25
CA GLY A 4 -36.34 -22.83 -38.52
C GLY A 4 -37.39 -21.81 -38.99
N LYS A 5 -37.43 -20.61 -38.39
CA LYS A 5 -38.36 -19.54 -38.83
C LYS A 5 -37.81 -18.14 -38.56
N ARG A 6 -37.69 -17.34 -39.63
CA ARG A 6 -37.36 -15.90 -39.61
C ARG A 6 -38.62 -15.05 -39.63
N ARG A 7 -38.61 -13.91 -38.92
CA ARG A 7 -39.30 -12.64 -39.25
C ARG A 7 -38.32 -11.51 -38.84
N ARG A 8 -37.91 -10.48 -39.62
CA ARG A 8 -38.58 -9.55 -40.57
C ARG A 8 -39.69 -8.73 -39.88
N SER A 9 -39.79 -7.40 -40.02
CA SER A 9 -39.15 -6.44 -40.95
C SER A 9 -39.29 -4.98 -40.47
N HIS A 10 -38.79 -4.01 -41.27
CA HIS A 10 -38.97 -2.54 -41.28
C HIS A 10 -37.86 -1.73 -40.55
N ARG A 11 -37.00 -0.90 -41.19
CA ARG A 11 -37.09 0.09 -42.33
C ARG A 11 -37.74 1.40 -41.81
N SER A 12 -37.11 2.59 -41.88
CA SER A 12 -36.50 3.34 -43.01
C SER A 12 -35.38 4.30 -42.50
N SER A 13 -34.24 4.58 -43.17
CA SER A 13 -33.94 5.53 -44.29
C SER A 13 -34.53 6.96 -44.10
N VAL A 14 -33.85 8.11 -44.34
CA VAL A 14 -32.99 8.60 -45.46
C VAL A 14 -32.04 9.74 -44.95
N VAL A 15 -30.73 9.87 -45.32
CA VAL A 15 -30.02 10.85 -46.24
C VAL A 15 -30.58 12.31 -46.25
N ALA A 16 -29.87 13.46 -46.33
CA ALA A 16 -28.48 13.94 -46.66
C ALA A 16 -27.97 14.95 -45.57
N ALA A 17 -26.77 15.57 -45.49
CA ALA A 17 -25.55 15.80 -46.31
C ALA A 17 -25.43 17.10 -47.17
N GLY A 18 -24.36 17.91 -46.93
CA GLY A 18 -23.93 19.15 -47.65
C GLY A 18 -24.26 20.51 -46.96
N LEU A 19 -23.64 21.67 -47.25
CA LEU A 19 -22.22 22.11 -47.42
C LEU A 19 -22.14 23.66 -47.59
N THR A 20 -21.04 24.32 -47.16
CA THR A 20 -20.50 25.66 -47.59
C THR A 20 -21.32 26.98 -47.52
N GLY A 21 -20.67 28.08 -47.07
CA GLY A 21 -20.99 29.48 -47.51
C GLY A 21 -20.99 30.58 -46.41
N PRO A 22 -20.09 31.60 -46.45
CA PRO A 22 -20.12 32.80 -45.59
C PRO A 22 -20.75 34.03 -46.28
N PRO A 23 -21.00 35.15 -45.55
CA PRO A 23 -20.15 36.33 -45.74
C PRO A 23 -19.87 37.17 -44.46
N THR A 24 -19.03 38.20 -44.61
CA THR A 24 -18.56 39.16 -43.58
C THR A 24 -19.32 40.48 -43.57
N VAL A 25 -19.52 41.12 -42.40
CA VAL A 25 -19.31 42.58 -42.16
C VAL A 25 -18.95 42.81 -40.68
N SER A 26 -18.12 43.82 -40.39
CA SER A 26 -17.72 44.27 -39.05
C SER A 26 -18.77 45.13 -38.33
N CYS A 27 -18.71 45.22 -36.99
CA CYS A 27 -18.82 46.52 -36.31
C CYS A 27 -18.23 46.48 -34.89
N LEU A 28 -17.56 47.57 -34.47
CA LEU A 28 -16.98 47.75 -33.12
C LEU A 28 -17.98 48.46 -32.21
N HIS A 29 -18.22 47.93 -31.00
CA HIS A 29 -18.78 48.71 -29.88
C HIS A 29 -18.18 48.23 -28.56
N SER A 30 -17.62 49.16 -27.78
CA SER A 30 -17.11 48.90 -26.44
C SER A 30 -18.25 48.82 -25.43
N ALA A 31 -18.33 47.72 -24.67
CA ALA A 31 -19.29 47.57 -23.56
C ALA A 31 -18.58 46.98 -22.33
N SER A 32 -18.28 47.83 -21.35
CA SER A 32 -17.55 47.47 -20.13
C SER A 32 -18.41 46.67 -19.15
N HIS A 33 -18.42 45.34 -19.29
CA HIS A 33 -19.14 44.45 -18.36
C HIS A 33 -18.30 44.06 -17.14
N ARG A 34 -18.96 44.05 -15.98
CA ARG A 34 -18.37 43.81 -14.64
C ARG A 34 -17.90 42.35 -14.49
N PRO A 35 -16.90 42.08 -13.62
CA PRO A 35 -16.54 40.71 -13.26
C PRO A 35 -17.71 40.00 -12.57
N ALA A 36 -17.92 38.73 -12.92
CA ALA A 36 -18.92 37.89 -12.28
C ALA A 36 -18.46 37.45 -10.87
N PRO A 37 -19.33 37.48 -9.84
CA PRO A 37 -19.01 36.95 -8.52
C PRO A 37 -19.08 35.41 -8.51
N GLY A 38 -18.27 34.77 -7.67
CA GLY A 38 -18.56 33.41 -7.21
C GLY A 38 -18.16 32.25 -8.14
N VAL A 39 -16.96 32.28 -8.75
CA VAL A 39 -16.26 31.01 -9.00
C VAL A 39 -15.68 30.55 -7.67
N GLU A 40 -16.43 29.72 -6.94
CA GLU A 40 -15.90 29.04 -5.76
C GLU A 40 -14.81 28.05 -6.19
N THR A 41 -13.54 28.46 -6.09
CA THR A 41 -12.41 27.56 -6.22
C THR A 41 -12.41 26.61 -5.04
N HIS A 42 -13.14 25.50 -5.17
CA HIS A 42 -13.19 24.42 -4.19
C HIS A 42 -11.74 24.05 -3.81
N PRO A 43 -11.33 24.21 -2.53
CA PRO A 43 -9.94 23.99 -2.15
C PRO A 43 -9.58 22.53 -2.42
N PRO A 44 -8.37 22.23 -2.94
CA PRO A 44 -7.98 20.87 -3.28
C PRO A 44 -8.17 19.96 -2.06
N ASN A 45 -8.90 18.87 -2.30
CA ASN A 45 -9.47 18.01 -1.26
C ASN A 45 -8.42 17.62 -0.20
N ARG A 46 -8.60 18.07 1.05
CA ARG A 46 -7.63 17.92 2.16
C ARG A 46 -7.39 16.47 2.62
N HIS A 47 -7.91 15.49 1.90
CA HIS A 47 -7.95 14.07 2.25
C HIS A 47 -6.73 13.26 1.77
N ASP A 48 -5.52 13.83 1.73
CA ASP A 48 -4.29 13.04 1.61
C ASP A 48 -3.10 13.50 2.50
N SER A 49 -3.33 14.41 3.45
CA SER A 49 -2.29 14.93 4.37
C SER A 49 -1.85 13.95 5.47
N ALA A 50 -1.63 12.67 5.12
CA ALA A 50 -0.92 11.72 5.96
C ALA A 50 0.58 12.12 6.01
N SER A 51 0.89 12.99 6.97
CA SER A 51 2.19 13.58 7.30
C SER A 51 3.41 12.75 6.86
N ILE A 52 4.40 13.40 6.22
CA ILE A 52 5.66 12.76 5.78
C ILE A 52 6.34 11.96 6.90
N TRP A 53 6.16 12.40 8.15
CA TRP A 53 6.70 11.80 9.36
C TRP A 53 6.10 10.43 9.71
N SER A 54 4.89 10.10 9.21
CA SER A 54 4.20 8.82 9.43
C SER A 54 4.16 7.93 8.18
N ARG A 55 4.10 8.50 6.97
CA ARG A 55 4.24 7.76 5.71
C ARG A 55 5.64 7.20 5.52
N ARG A 56 6.65 8.07 5.41
CA ARG A 56 8.00 7.66 4.99
C ARG A 56 8.66 6.74 6.04
N ARG A 57 9.48 5.82 5.53
CA ARG A 57 10.33 4.92 6.32
C ARG A 57 11.78 5.17 5.93
N VAL A 58 12.70 4.77 6.80
CA VAL A 58 14.15 4.91 6.59
C VAL A 58 14.80 3.57 6.88
N LEU A 59 15.62 3.06 5.96
CA LEU A 59 16.35 1.83 6.15
C LEU A 59 17.49 2.05 7.14
N LEU A 60 17.49 1.29 8.24
CA LEU A 60 18.61 1.23 9.17
C LEU A 60 19.55 0.08 8.75
N LEU A 61 20.78 0.43 8.45
CA LEU A 61 21.89 -0.49 8.26
C LEU A 61 22.75 -0.60 9.52
N ASN A 62 23.39 -1.76 9.67
CA ASN A 62 24.49 -1.99 10.59
C ASN A 62 25.76 -1.26 10.10
N SER A 63 26.80 -1.15 10.94
CA SER A 63 28.11 -0.60 10.51
C SER A 63 28.78 -1.43 9.40
N THR A 64 28.37 -2.69 9.25
CA THR A 64 28.72 -3.66 8.20
C THR A 64 27.87 -3.53 6.93
N TYR A 65 27.02 -2.51 6.82
CA TYR A 65 26.01 -2.29 5.76
C TYR A 65 24.89 -3.35 5.68
N GLU A 66 24.82 -4.31 6.61
CA GLU A 66 23.73 -5.29 6.71
C GLU A 66 22.40 -4.60 7.08
N PRO A 67 21.27 -4.89 6.40
CA PRO A 67 19.98 -4.28 6.72
C PRO A 67 19.39 -4.83 8.03
N LEU A 68 19.07 -3.92 8.96
CA LEU A 68 18.54 -4.26 10.29
C LEU A 68 17.01 -4.14 10.37
N THR A 69 16.46 -3.00 9.96
CA THR A 69 15.01 -2.71 10.03
C THR A 69 14.64 -1.45 9.26
N ALA A 70 13.33 -1.21 9.05
CA ALA A 70 12.79 0.05 8.55
C ALA A 70 12.24 0.89 9.73
N LEU A 71 12.78 2.09 9.92
CA LEU A 71 12.37 3.00 11.00
C LEU A 71 11.35 4.05 10.53
N PRO A 72 10.47 4.55 11.42
CA PRO A 72 9.72 5.78 11.17
C PRO A 72 10.66 6.98 11.05
N MET A 73 10.37 7.89 10.11
CA MET A 73 11.19 9.05 9.78
C MET A 73 11.72 9.83 11.00
N ARG A 74 10.84 10.17 11.95
CA ARG A 74 11.22 10.89 13.18
C ARG A 74 12.31 10.21 14.00
N ARG A 75 12.33 8.87 14.05
CA ARG A 75 13.33 8.10 14.81
C ARG A 75 14.69 8.08 14.11
N ALA A 76 14.70 7.99 12.78
CA ALA A 76 15.94 8.05 12.00
C ALA A 76 16.63 9.42 12.16
N ILE A 77 15.89 10.52 12.04
CA ILE A 77 16.41 11.88 12.20
C ILE A 77 16.97 12.10 13.62
N VAL A 78 16.31 11.60 14.67
CA VAL A 78 16.85 11.64 16.04
C VAL A 78 18.15 10.84 16.16
N MET A 79 18.29 9.71 15.46
CA MET A 79 19.55 8.94 15.47
C MET A 79 20.70 9.67 14.75
N VAL A 80 20.40 10.44 13.70
CA VAL A 80 21.38 11.30 13.01
C VAL A 80 21.78 12.50 13.89
N ILE A 81 20.82 13.25 14.42
CA ILE A 81 21.07 14.42 15.29
C ILE A 81 21.87 14.02 16.54
N CYS A 82 21.56 12.87 17.15
CA CYS A 82 22.32 12.38 18.31
C CYS A 82 23.65 11.71 17.94
N GLY A 83 24.12 11.81 16.69
CA GLY A 83 25.41 11.26 16.24
C GLY A 83 25.55 9.73 16.36
N LYS A 84 24.43 8.99 16.35
CA LYS A 84 24.38 7.52 16.48
C LYS A 84 24.38 6.81 15.12
N ALA A 85 23.96 7.51 14.07
CA ALA A 85 23.92 7.01 12.71
C ALA A 85 24.24 8.12 11.71
N ASP A 86 24.83 7.75 10.58
CA ASP A 86 25.11 8.65 9.45
C ASP A 86 24.13 8.42 8.30
N VAL A 87 23.92 9.44 7.46
CA VAL A 87 23.08 9.34 6.27
C VAL A 87 23.90 8.74 5.13
N VAL A 88 23.45 7.59 4.61
CA VAL A 88 24.08 6.90 3.48
C VAL A 88 23.42 7.30 2.16
N HIS A 89 22.09 7.45 2.17
CA HIS A 89 21.30 7.97 1.05
C HIS A 89 20.28 8.98 1.56
N ALA A 90 20.26 10.16 0.96
CA ALA A 90 19.15 11.10 1.10
C ALA A 90 17.98 10.68 0.21
N ASP A 91 16.77 11.06 0.61
CA ASP A 91 15.53 10.92 -0.14
C ASP A 91 15.48 11.98 -1.27
N PRO A 92 15.53 11.59 -2.56
CA PRO A 92 15.64 12.54 -3.66
C PRO A 92 14.36 13.37 -3.86
N GLY A 93 13.23 12.95 -3.29
CA GLY A 93 11.97 13.71 -3.24
C GLY A 93 11.63 14.19 -1.83
N GLY A 94 12.62 14.22 -0.93
CA GLY A 94 12.45 14.59 0.48
C GLY A 94 12.65 16.10 0.71
N PRO A 95 11.83 16.76 1.54
CA PRO A 95 12.09 18.14 1.94
C PRO A 95 13.36 18.24 2.80
N ILE A 96 13.94 19.43 2.86
CA ILE A 96 14.98 19.74 3.85
C ILE A 96 14.29 20.01 5.20
N ILE A 97 14.79 19.39 6.26
CA ILE A 97 14.31 19.56 7.63
C ILE A 97 15.25 20.51 8.35
N HIS A 98 14.69 21.55 8.96
CA HIS A 98 15.43 22.60 9.64
C HIS A 98 15.25 22.51 11.16
N ALA A 99 16.36 22.69 11.88
CA ALA A 99 16.44 23.01 13.30
C ALA A 99 17.12 24.39 13.45
N ALA A 100 17.10 24.96 14.66
CA ALA A 100 17.58 26.33 14.91
C ALA A 100 19.05 26.58 14.48
N THR A 101 19.88 25.54 14.41
CA THR A 101 21.32 25.62 14.08
C THR A 101 21.76 24.60 13.02
N THR A 102 20.84 23.89 12.36
CA THR A 102 21.19 22.76 11.46
C THR A 102 20.11 22.50 10.42
N SER A 103 20.50 22.19 9.19
CA SER A 103 19.63 21.61 8.16
C SER A 103 20.01 20.15 7.89
N ILE A 104 19.01 19.30 7.67
CA ILE A 104 19.18 17.87 7.42
C ILE A 104 18.28 17.49 6.24
N THR A 105 18.85 16.94 5.16
CA THR A 105 18.07 16.30 4.10
C THR A 105 17.35 15.08 4.66
N VAL A 106 16.08 14.88 4.30
CA VAL A 106 15.34 13.67 4.72
C VAL A 106 16.15 12.42 4.33
N PRO A 107 16.51 11.54 5.28
CA PRO A 107 17.28 10.35 4.95
C PRO A 107 16.37 9.24 4.42
N SER A 108 16.84 8.54 3.38
CA SER A 108 16.24 7.30 2.90
C SER A 108 16.91 6.06 3.52
N VAL A 109 18.24 6.13 3.69
CA VAL A 109 19.06 5.07 4.30
C VAL A 109 20.03 5.68 5.30
N ILE A 110 20.10 5.12 6.52
CA ILE A 110 21.06 5.49 7.56
C ILE A 110 21.86 4.27 8.04
N GLN A 111 23.11 4.48 8.45
CA GLN A 111 24.01 3.44 8.97
C GLN A 111 24.39 3.73 10.42
N LEU A 112 24.33 2.72 11.29
CA LEU A 112 24.88 2.82 12.65
C LEU A 112 26.40 3.01 12.64
N ARG A 113 26.90 3.94 13.46
CA ARG A 113 28.34 4.15 13.66
C ARG A 113 29.04 3.02 14.43
N SER A 114 28.27 2.28 15.24
CA SER A 114 28.77 1.13 16.00
C SER A 114 28.08 -0.16 15.55
N TYR A 115 28.84 -1.25 15.51
CA TYR A 115 28.33 -2.57 15.17
C TYR A 115 27.33 -3.07 16.22
N VAL A 116 26.15 -3.50 15.77
CA VAL A 116 25.18 -4.17 16.63
C VAL A 116 25.03 -5.61 16.18
N ARG A 117 25.49 -6.54 17.03
CA ARG A 117 25.22 -7.97 16.85
C ARG A 117 23.74 -8.21 17.07
N VAL A 118 23.04 -8.75 16.06
CA VAL A 118 21.65 -9.23 16.21
C VAL A 118 21.69 -10.75 16.48
N PRO A 119 21.58 -11.21 17.73
CA PRO A 119 21.59 -12.64 18.04
C PRO A 119 20.32 -13.31 17.51
N TYR A 120 20.51 -14.20 16.53
CA TYR A 120 19.47 -14.80 15.69
C TYR A 120 18.63 -13.79 14.89
N ARG A 121 18.43 -14.07 13.59
CA ARG A 121 17.24 -13.58 12.88
C ARG A 121 16.03 -14.34 13.43
N ALA A 122 15.57 -13.94 14.62
CA ALA A 122 14.47 -14.59 15.33
C ALA A 122 13.26 -14.79 14.41
N ARG A 123 12.51 -15.90 14.59
CA ARG A 123 11.30 -16.21 13.81
C ARG A 123 10.41 -14.97 13.69
N VAL A 124 9.81 -14.74 12.53
CA VAL A 124 8.97 -13.55 12.34
C VAL A 124 7.80 -13.61 13.33
N PRO A 125 7.65 -12.65 14.27
CA PRO A 125 6.57 -12.71 15.25
C PRO A 125 5.23 -12.56 14.52
N MET A 126 4.30 -13.46 14.81
CA MET A 126 3.00 -13.48 14.14
C MET A 126 2.08 -12.38 14.70
N THR A 127 2.32 -11.14 14.28
CA THR A 127 1.43 -10.02 14.59
C THR A 127 0.27 -9.96 13.60
N ARG A 128 -0.89 -9.41 14.01
CA ARG A 128 -2.03 -9.19 13.08
C ARG A 128 -1.63 -8.43 11.82
N ALA A 129 -0.76 -7.42 11.92
CA ALA A 129 -0.31 -6.65 10.78
C ALA A 129 0.53 -7.50 9.80
N ALA A 130 1.42 -8.33 10.33
CA ALA A 130 2.23 -9.26 9.54
C ALA A 130 1.36 -10.33 8.88
N LEU A 131 0.43 -10.95 9.61
CA LEU A 131 -0.48 -11.96 9.06
C LEU A 131 -1.35 -11.40 7.91
N MET A 132 -1.90 -10.20 8.10
CA MET A 132 -2.63 -9.47 7.07
C MET A 132 -1.79 -9.18 5.82
N HIS A 133 -0.51 -8.83 5.99
CA HIS A 133 0.40 -8.63 4.87
C HIS A 133 0.72 -9.93 4.14
N ARG A 134 0.99 -11.04 4.86
CA ARG A 134 1.22 -12.38 4.26
C ARG A 134 0.06 -12.79 3.36
N ASP A 135 -1.16 -12.63 3.86
CA ASP A 135 -2.39 -13.01 3.16
C ASP A 135 -2.92 -11.90 2.21
N ARG A 136 -2.09 -10.88 1.94
CA ARG A 136 -2.36 -9.76 1.01
C ARG A 136 -3.70 -9.05 1.27
N PHE A 137 -4.11 -8.97 2.54
CA PHE A 137 -5.41 -8.46 2.98
C PHE A 137 -6.62 -9.14 2.30
N SER A 138 -6.48 -10.41 1.89
CA SER A 138 -7.55 -11.24 1.32
C SER A 138 -7.98 -12.32 2.30
N CYS A 139 -9.28 -12.64 2.33
CA CYS A 139 -9.85 -13.67 3.18
C CYS A 139 -9.53 -15.07 2.64
N ALA A 140 -8.86 -15.89 3.44
CA ALA A 140 -8.47 -17.27 3.07
C ALA A 140 -9.66 -18.18 2.69
N TYR A 141 -10.89 -17.83 3.07
CA TYR A 141 -12.12 -18.53 2.75
C TYR A 141 -12.76 -17.98 1.45
N CYS A 142 -13.36 -16.78 1.49
CA CYS A 142 -14.14 -16.26 0.36
C CYS A 142 -13.30 -15.54 -0.71
N GLY A 143 -12.11 -15.03 -0.36
CA GLY A 143 -11.25 -14.21 -1.24
C GLY A 143 -11.51 -12.70 -1.18
N ALA A 144 -12.61 -12.25 -0.56
CA ALA A 144 -12.91 -10.84 -0.33
C ALA A 144 -11.90 -10.17 0.62
N LYS A 145 -11.95 -8.84 0.75
CA LYS A 145 -11.06 -8.07 1.64
C LYS A 145 -11.15 -8.57 3.09
N ALA A 146 -9.99 -8.83 3.70
CA ALA A 146 -9.87 -9.23 5.10
C ALA A 146 -9.77 -8.01 6.04
N ASP A 147 -10.36 -8.16 7.23
CA ASP A 147 -10.42 -7.18 8.32
C ASP A 147 -10.10 -7.82 9.69
N THR A 148 -10.28 -9.13 9.82
CA THR A 148 -10.11 -9.92 11.05
C THR A 148 -9.11 -11.06 10.87
N VAL A 149 -8.72 -11.67 11.98
CA VAL A 149 -7.84 -12.85 12.02
C VAL A 149 -8.63 -13.99 12.66
N ASP A 150 -8.49 -15.18 12.10
CA ASP A 150 -9.14 -16.40 12.55
C ASP A 150 -8.12 -17.54 12.69
N HIS A 151 -8.45 -18.55 13.49
CA HIS A 151 -7.68 -19.77 13.69
C HIS A 151 -8.40 -20.91 12.96
N VAL A 152 -7.76 -21.50 11.94
CA VAL A 152 -8.30 -22.56 11.07
C VAL A 152 -8.86 -23.72 11.90
N VAL A 153 -8.06 -24.20 12.86
CA VAL A 153 -8.50 -24.94 14.03
C VAL A 153 -8.76 -23.93 15.16
N PRO A 154 -10.00 -23.79 15.65
CA PRO A 154 -10.33 -22.86 16.74
C PRO A 154 -9.58 -23.16 18.04
N ARG A 155 -9.29 -22.11 18.83
CA ARG A 155 -8.64 -22.27 20.16
C ARG A 155 -9.41 -23.15 21.13
N SER A 156 -10.74 -23.17 21.05
CA SER A 156 -11.62 -24.06 21.83
C SER A 156 -11.43 -25.55 21.49
N ARG A 157 -10.83 -25.86 20.33
CA ARG A 157 -10.51 -27.21 19.85
C ARG A 157 -9.00 -27.47 19.83
N GLY A 158 -8.24 -26.76 20.67
CA GLY A 158 -6.78 -26.95 20.82
C GLY A 158 -5.91 -26.32 19.72
N GLY A 159 -6.46 -25.45 18.87
CA GLY A 159 -5.69 -24.81 17.80
C GLY A 159 -4.73 -23.72 18.29
N ASP A 160 -3.45 -23.86 17.95
CA ASP A 160 -2.36 -22.94 18.31
C ASP A 160 -2.46 -21.54 17.69
N HIS A 161 -1.80 -20.56 18.31
CA HIS A 161 -1.62 -19.22 17.76
C HIS A 161 -0.35 -19.14 16.89
N SER A 162 -0.34 -19.90 15.79
CA SER A 162 0.82 -20.10 14.91
C SER A 162 0.58 -19.60 13.48
N TRP A 163 1.65 -19.43 12.70
CA TRP A 163 1.54 -19.04 11.28
C TRP A 163 0.78 -20.10 10.47
N GLU A 164 0.91 -21.35 10.88
CA GLU A 164 0.33 -22.56 10.28
C GLU A 164 -1.15 -22.75 10.62
N ASN A 165 -1.67 -22.05 11.64
CA ASN A 165 -3.08 -22.12 12.04
C ASN A 165 -3.85 -20.79 11.87
N CYS A 166 -3.19 -19.64 11.93
CA CYS A 166 -3.86 -18.35 11.76
C CYS A 166 -3.94 -17.89 10.30
N VAL A 167 -5.08 -17.31 9.93
CA VAL A 167 -5.35 -16.74 8.60
C VAL A 167 -6.05 -15.38 8.68
N ALA A 168 -5.82 -14.53 7.69
CA ALA A 168 -6.64 -13.35 7.46
C ALA A 168 -8.03 -13.73 6.93
N CYS A 169 -9.07 -13.09 7.44
CA CYS A 169 -10.46 -13.33 7.05
C CYS A 169 -11.31 -12.05 7.07
N CYS A 170 -12.49 -12.10 6.45
CA CYS A 170 -13.51 -11.08 6.62
C CYS A 170 -14.44 -11.42 7.79
N SER A 171 -14.94 -10.41 8.50
CA SER A 171 -15.81 -10.56 9.67
C SER A 171 -17.01 -11.49 9.42
N THR A 172 -17.60 -11.45 8.22
CA THR A 172 -18.72 -12.31 7.82
C THR A 172 -18.35 -13.80 7.79
N CYS A 173 -17.19 -14.16 7.22
CA CYS A 173 -16.72 -15.55 7.22
C CYS A 173 -16.26 -15.98 8.61
N ASN A 174 -15.60 -15.09 9.35
CA ASN A 174 -15.15 -15.33 10.72
C ASN A 174 -16.33 -15.68 11.64
N HIS A 175 -17.38 -14.84 11.65
CA HIS A 175 -18.59 -15.09 12.43
C HIS A 175 -19.35 -16.34 11.97
N ARG A 176 -19.45 -16.61 10.66
CA ARG A 176 -20.11 -17.84 10.15
C ARG A 176 -19.37 -19.12 10.55
N LYS A 177 -18.04 -19.07 10.73
CA LYS A 177 -17.24 -20.21 11.17
C LYS A 177 -17.28 -20.37 12.69
N GLY A 178 -16.93 -19.32 13.44
CA GLY A 178 -16.82 -19.38 14.90
C GLY A 178 -15.89 -20.50 15.37
N ASP A 179 -16.41 -21.35 16.25
CA ASP A 179 -15.72 -22.50 16.88
C ASP A 179 -15.75 -23.79 16.04
N LYS A 180 -16.18 -23.72 14.77
CA LYS A 180 -16.26 -24.87 13.87
C LYS A 180 -14.97 -25.12 13.10
N LEU A 181 -14.71 -26.40 12.81
CA LEU A 181 -13.68 -26.85 11.89
C LEU A 181 -14.14 -26.66 10.44
N LEU A 182 -13.18 -26.56 9.51
CA LEU A 182 -13.51 -26.38 8.09
C LEU A 182 -14.25 -27.59 7.50
N SER A 183 -13.94 -28.80 7.99
CA SER A 183 -14.64 -30.04 7.63
C SER A 183 -16.14 -30.00 7.95
N GLU A 184 -16.52 -29.47 9.13
CA GLU A 184 -17.92 -29.31 9.57
C GLU A 184 -18.71 -28.30 8.72
N LEU A 185 -18.01 -27.45 7.97
CA LEU A 185 -18.59 -26.43 7.09
C LEU A 185 -18.54 -26.82 5.60
N GLY A 186 -17.87 -27.93 5.26
CA GLY A 186 -17.52 -28.26 3.87
C GLY A 186 -16.58 -27.22 3.23
N TRP A 187 -15.77 -26.51 4.03
CA TRP A 187 -14.88 -25.45 3.57
C TRP A 187 -13.46 -25.98 3.31
N ALA A 188 -12.80 -25.36 2.34
CA ALA A 188 -11.37 -25.53 2.08
C ALA A 188 -10.67 -24.17 2.09
N LEU A 189 -9.39 -24.14 2.45
CA LEU A 189 -8.58 -22.93 2.36
C LEU A 189 -8.14 -22.69 0.91
N ARG A 190 -8.22 -21.43 0.45
CA ARG A 190 -7.73 -21.03 -0.88
C ARG A 190 -6.20 -21.12 -1.04
N ARG A 191 -5.47 -21.22 0.08
CA ARG A 191 -4.01 -21.37 0.16
C ARG A 191 -3.65 -21.98 1.51
N ALA A 192 -2.65 -22.86 1.54
CA ALA A 192 -2.11 -23.38 2.79
C ALA A 192 -1.45 -22.25 3.62
N PRO A 193 -1.80 -22.09 4.91
CA PRO A 193 -1.16 -21.13 5.80
C PRO A 193 0.26 -21.62 6.13
N VAL A 194 1.26 -20.82 5.79
CA VAL A 194 2.68 -21.10 6.03
C VAL A 194 3.37 -19.90 6.68
N PRO A 195 4.51 -20.10 7.36
CA PRO A 195 5.37 -18.99 7.77
C PRO A 195 5.88 -18.20 6.56
N PRO A 196 6.00 -16.86 6.65
CA PRO A 196 6.65 -16.07 5.61
C PRO A 196 8.15 -16.38 5.53
N THR A 197 8.65 -16.58 4.32
CA THR A 197 10.07 -16.80 4.01
C THR A 197 10.78 -15.50 3.60
N GLY A 198 12.12 -15.51 3.62
CA GLY A 198 12.96 -14.39 3.21
C GLY A 198 13.58 -13.62 4.38
N GLN A 199 14.89 -13.35 4.28
CA GLN A 199 15.69 -12.74 5.37
C GLN A 199 15.18 -11.35 5.79
N HIS A 200 14.58 -10.61 4.85
CA HIS A 200 14.13 -9.23 5.03
C HIS A 200 12.60 -9.08 5.09
N TRP A 201 11.84 -10.18 5.14
CA TRP A 201 10.38 -10.13 5.11
C TRP A 201 9.76 -9.33 6.28
N ARG A 202 10.36 -9.38 7.48
CA ARG A 202 9.94 -8.56 8.63
C ARG A 202 10.05 -7.05 8.34
N LEU A 203 11.04 -6.66 7.55
CA LEU A 203 11.29 -5.27 7.16
C LEU A 203 10.22 -4.84 6.14
N LEU A 204 10.16 -5.58 5.03
CA LEU A 204 9.25 -5.31 3.91
C LEU A 204 7.77 -5.33 4.30
N SER A 205 7.34 -6.26 5.18
CA SER A 205 5.92 -6.36 5.58
C SER A 205 5.35 -5.15 6.34
N THR A 206 6.21 -4.22 6.77
CA THR A 206 5.83 -2.95 7.43
C THR A 206 5.96 -1.71 6.53
N VAL A 207 6.43 -1.91 5.29
CA VAL A 207 6.78 -0.87 4.31
C VAL A 207 5.78 -0.94 3.16
N LYS A 208 5.06 0.14 2.90
CA LYS A 208 4.11 0.24 1.75
C LYS A 208 4.78 0.80 0.50
N GLU A 209 5.71 1.72 0.71
CA GLU A 209 6.45 2.46 -0.30
C GLU A 209 7.92 2.26 0.04
N MET A 210 8.67 1.61 -0.85
CA MET A 210 10.11 1.38 -0.71
C MET A 210 10.85 2.29 -1.68
N ASP A 211 11.90 2.96 -1.19
CA ASP A 211 12.78 3.75 -2.03
C ASP A 211 13.71 2.83 -2.84
N PRO A 212 13.89 3.04 -4.17
CA PRO A 212 14.83 2.29 -5.00
C PRO A 212 16.26 2.18 -4.42
N ALA A 213 16.72 3.16 -3.64
CA ALA A 213 18.01 3.14 -2.95
C ALA A 213 18.18 1.98 -1.94
N TRP A 214 17.09 1.29 -1.57
CA TRP A 214 17.12 0.18 -0.62
C TRP A 214 17.46 -1.16 -1.28
N VAL A 215 17.19 -1.33 -2.58
CA VAL A 215 17.30 -2.63 -3.29
C VAL A 215 18.73 -3.19 -3.19
N ARG A 216 19.74 -2.33 -3.33
CA ARG A 216 21.18 -2.64 -3.19
C ARG A 216 21.61 -3.19 -1.82
N TYR A 217 20.76 -3.09 -0.79
CA TYR A 217 21.03 -3.59 0.57
C TYR A 217 20.16 -4.80 0.93
N LEU A 218 19.01 -4.96 0.29
CA LEU A 218 18.03 -6.01 0.60
C LEU A 218 18.19 -7.26 -0.27
N GLY A 219 18.96 -7.16 -1.37
CA GLY A 219 19.23 -8.26 -2.30
C GLY A 219 18.20 -8.39 -3.43
N GLU A 220 18.52 -9.21 -4.41
CA GLU A 220 17.58 -9.54 -5.50
C GLU A 220 16.33 -10.25 -4.94
N GLY A 221 15.15 -9.86 -5.43
CA GLY A 221 13.86 -10.36 -4.92
C GLY A 221 13.29 -9.60 -3.71
N ALA A 222 13.81 -8.42 -3.37
CA ALA A 222 13.29 -7.55 -2.31
C ALA A 222 12.24 -6.51 -2.77
N ALA A 223 11.94 -6.43 -4.07
CA ALA A 223 10.99 -5.52 -4.70
C ALA A 223 9.77 -6.28 -5.28
#